data_AF-A0A1Y1HIE4-F1
#
_entry.id   AF-A0A1Y1HIE4-F1
#
_cell.length_a   1.000
_cell.length_b   1.000
_cell.length_c   1.000
_cell.angle_alpha   90.00
_cell.angle_beta   90.00
_cell.angle_gamma   90.00
#
_symmetry.space_group_name_H-M   'P 1'
#
loop_
_entity.id
_entity.type
_entity.pdbx_description
1 polymer ?
#
loop_
_entity_poly.entity_id
_entity_poly.type
_entity_poly.pdbx_seq_one_letter_code
_entity_poly.pdbx_strand_id
1 'polypeptide(L)'
;MKKRTAQEAQAALKAKADPPDVPTSMSPLLKASLARQDLKKPQQSPEELKASEAAAKEYSRKMLHELRQKQLGLQQRIQLKWAAIAALPEGFLRDEASKEDLTPFPPRRIPTWTPPIPGFSNRDDASARDADRRRR
;
A
#
# COMPACT_ATOMS: atom_id res chain seq x y z
N MET A 1 -7.96 -34.01 -6.51
CA MET A 1 -8.21 -32.80 -5.70
C MET A 1 -9.72 -32.64 -5.52
N LYS A 2 -10.25 -32.91 -4.31
CA LYS A 2 -11.70 -32.86 -4.05
C LYS A 2 -12.12 -31.39 -3.85
N LYS A 3 -13.00 -30.87 -4.71
CA LYS A 3 -13.54 -29.51 -4.59
C LYS A 3 -14.47 -29.48 -3.37
N ARG A 4 -14.16 -28.68 -2.35
CA ARG A 4 -15.08 -28.41 -1.23
C ARG A 4 -16.39 -27.88 -1.82
N THR A 5 -17.51 -28.48 -1.45
CA THR A 5 -18.83 -28.05 -1.93
C THR A 5 -19.17 -26.70 -1.30
N ALA A 6 -19.96 -25.87 -1.98
CA ALA A 6 -20.37 -24.56 -1.49
C ALA A 6 -21.05 -24.63 -0.10
N GLN A 7 -21.65 -25.78 0.23
CA GLN A 7 -22.26 -26.06 1.51
C GLN A 7 -21.23 -26.23 2.65
N GLU A 8 -20.10 -26.89 2.42
CA GLU A 8 -19.02 -26.99 3.43
C GLU A 8 -18.37 -25.62 3.70
N ALA A 9 -18.23 -24.78 2.66
CA ALA A 9 -17.71 -23.42 2.81
C ALA A 9 -18.67 -22.53 3.62
N GLN A 10 -19.99 -22.66 3.39
CA GLN A 10 -21.01 -21.95 4.16
C GLN A 10 -21.11 -22.47 5.61
N ALA A 11 -20.94 -23.77 5.84
CA ALA A 11 -20.90 -24.35 7.19
C ALA A 11 -19.66 -23.86 7.98
N ALA A 12 -18.50 -23.76 7.33
CA ALA A 12 -17.28 -23.23 7.96
C ALA A 12 -17.35 -21.73 8.27
N LEU A 13 -18.12 -20.96 7.49
CA LEU A 13 -18.40 -19.54 7.76
C LEU A 13 -19.36 -19.38 8.94
N LYS A 14 -20.37 -20.25 9.06
CA LYS A 14 -21.30 -20.27 10.21
C LYS A 14 -20.60 -20.68 11.51
N ALA A 15 -19.73 -21.68 11.47
CA ALA A 15 -18.94 -22.12 12.63
C ALA A 15 -17.91 -21.08 13.13
N LYS A 16 -17.59 -20.06 12.31
CA LYS A 16 -16.75 -18.92 12.71
C LYS A 16 -17.57 -17.72 13.23
N ALA A 17 -18.89 -17.80 13.19
CA ALA A 17 -19.80 -16.76 13.63
C ALA A 17 -20.35 -17.00 15.05
N ASP A 18 -20.08 -18.17 15.64
CA ASP A 18 -20.38 -18.43 17.05
C ASP A 18 -19.49 -17.52 17.93
N PRO A 19 -20.07 -16.75 18.87
CA PRO A 19 -19.31 -15.81 19.68
C PRO A 19 -18.32 -16.55 20.60
N PRO A 20 -17.11 -15.98 20.84
CA PRO A 20 -16.16 -16.57 21.79
C PRO A 20 -16.81 -16.66 23.17
N ASP A 21 -16.56 -17.79 23.84
CA ASP A 21 -17.05 -18.16 25.17
C ASP A 21 -17.14 -16.95 26.12
N VAL A 22 -18.36 -16.43 26.26
CA VAL A 22 -18.66 -15.41 27.26
C VAL A 22 -18.82 -16.14 28.59
N PRO A 23 -18.01 -15.86 29.63
CA PRO A 23 -18.07 -16.61 30.88
C PRO A 23 -19.50 -16.55 31.44
N THR A 24 -20.02 -17.69 31.89
CA THR A 24 -21.39 -17.82 32.40
C THR A 24 -21.67 -16.81 33.53
N SER A 25 -20.65 -16.43 34.30
CA SER A 25 -20.67 -15.45 35.39
C SER A 25 -20.82 -13.98 34.99
N MET A 26 -20.74 -13.63 33.70
CA MET A 26 -20.93 -12.25 33.25
C MET A 26 -22.41 -11.85 33.31
N SER A 27 -22.67 -10.62 33.79
CA SER A 27 -24.01 -10.04 33.79
C SER A 27 -24.57 -9.95 32.37
N PRO A 28 -25.90 -10.13 32.17
CA PRO A 28 -26.51 -10.16 30.84
C PRO A 28 -26.29 -8.86 30.07
N LEU A 29 -26.17 -7.74 30.78
CA LEU A 29 -25.90 -6.41 30.21
C LEU A 29 -24.49 -6.32 29.61
N LEU A 30 -23.49 -6.95 30.23
CA LEU A 30 -22.11 -7.05 29.74
C LEU A 30 -22.00 -8.00 28.54
N LYS A 31 -22.80 -9.08 28.50
CA LYS A 31 -22.88 -9.97 27.35
C LYS A 31 -23.50 -9.26 26.14
N ALA A 32 -24.52 -8.44 26.35
CA ALA A 32 -25.18 -7.66 25.30
C ALA A 32 -24.29 -6.52 24.75
N SER A 33 -23.43 -5.91 25.59
CA SER A 33 -22.51 -4.86 25.12
C SER A 33 -21.29 -5.41 24.39
N LEU A 34 -20.82 -6.61 24.74
CA LEU A 34 -19.73 -7.31 24.05
C LEU A 34 -20.19 -8.00 22.77
N ALA A 35 -21.48 -8.31 22.66
CA ALA A 35 -22.07 -8.87 21.45
C ALA A 35 -21.82 -7.91 20.28
N ARG A 36 -21.20 -8.43 19.21
CA ARG A 36 -20.95 -7.69 17.98
C ARG A 36 -22.28 -7.14 17.48
N GLN A 37 -22.46 -5.83 17.56
CA GLN A 37 -23.62 -5.21 16.94
C GLN A 37 -23.43 -5.32 15.44
N ASP A 38 -24.28 -6.12 14.80
CA ASP A 38 -24.39 -6.14 13.34
C ASP A 38 -24.97 -4.81 12.88
N LEU A 39 -24.10 -3.79 12.80
CA LEU A 39 -24.45 -2.47 12.29
C LEU A 39 -24.94 -2.68 10.85
N LYS A 40 -26.25 -2.53 10.65
CA LYS A 40 -26.88 -2.58 9.34
C LYS A 40 -26.19 -1.52 8.48
N LYS A 41 -25.54 -1.93 7.38
CA LYS A 41 -24.90 -0.99 6.46
C LYS A 41 -25.91 0.10 6.08
N PRO A 42 -25.52 1.38 6.09
CA PRO A 42 -26.41 2.46 5.70
C PRO A 42 -26.91 2.18 4.28
N GLN A 43 -28.23 2.21 4.09
CA GLN A 43 -28.81 2.04 2.76
C GLN A 43 -28.62 3.34 2.00
N GLN A 44 -27.85 3.28 0.91
CA GLN A 44 -27.64 4.41 0.02
C GLN A 44 -28.87 4.63 -0.85
N SER A 45 -29.17 5.89 -1.14
CA SER A 45 -30.19 6.24 -2.12
C SER A 45 -29.82 5.70 -3.51
N PRO A 46 -30.78 5.29 -4.37
CA PRO A 46 -30.47 4.88 -5.74
C PRO A 46 -29.75 5.97 -6.56
N GLU A 47 -29.92 7.24 -6.21
CA GLU A 47 -29.21 8.35 -6.84
C GLU A 47 -27.73 8.39 -6.43
N GLU A 48 -27.44 8.14 -5.16
CA GLU A 48 -26.07 8.07 -4.62
C GLU A 48 -25.30 6.89 -5.21
N LEU A 49 -25.98 5.75 -5.43
CA LEU A 49 -25.40 4.60 -6.10
C LEU A 49 -24.96 4.95 -7.53
N LYS A 50 -25.83 5.58 -8.32
CA LYS A 50 -25.49 6.00 -9.69
C LYS A 50 -24.36 7.03 -9.70
N ALA A 51 -24.37 8.00 -8.79
CA ALA A 51 -23.32 9.00 -8.68
C ALA A 51 -21.96 8.37 -8.31
N SER A 52 -21.95 7.44 -7.36
CA SER A 52 -20.73 6.72 -6.95
C SER A 52 -20.20 5.83 -8.08
N GLU A 53 -21.07 5.17 -8.84
CA GLU A 53 -20.68 4.38 -10.03
C GLU A 53 -20.04 5.25 -11.11
N ALA A 54 -20.62 6.44 -11.38
CA ALA A 54 -20.05 7.39 -12.33
C ALA A 54 -18.67 7.88 -11.87
N ALA A 55 -18.55 8.29 -10.60
CA ALA A 55 -17.29 8.73 -10.01
C ALA A 55 -16.21 7.64 -10.05
N ALA A 56 -16.58 6.38 -9.76
CA ALA A 56 -15.64 5.25 -9.83
C ALA A 56 -15.13 4.99 -11.26
N LYS A 57 -16.01 5.11 -12.26
CA LYS A 57 -15.62 4.98 -13.68
C LYS A 57 -14.69 6.11 -14.11
N GLU A 58 -14.94 7.35 -13.70
CA GLU A 58 -14.04 8.46 -13.99
C GLU A 58 -12.68 8.32 -13.30
N TYR A 59 -12.69 7.93 -12.03
CA TYR A 59 -11.47 7.68 -11.26
C TYR A 59 -10.62 6.60 -11.92
N SER A 60 -11.21 5.45 -12.26
CA SER A 60 -10.49 4.36 -12.94
C SER A 60 -9.92 4.78 -14.29
N ARG A 61 -10.65 5.57 -15.09
CA ARG A 61 -10.13 6.13 -16.34
C ARG A 61 -8.90 7.02 -16.13
N LYS A 62 -8.97 7.95 -15.16
CA LYS A 62 -7.84 8.84 -14.82
C LYS A 62 -6.63 8.05 -14.30
N MET A 63 -6.86 7.11 -13.39
CA MET A 63 -5.82 6.25 -12.85
C MET A 63 -5.11 5.44 -13.95
N LEU A 64 -5.86 4.85 -14.88
CA LEU A 64 -5.29 4.10 -16.01
C LEU A 64 -4.55 5.01 -17.00
N HIS A 65 -4.96 6.26 -17.15
CA HIS A 65 -4.22 7.23 -17.95
C HIS A 65 -2.87 7.55 -17.30
N GLU A 66 -2.86 7.91 -16.01
CA GLU A 66 -1.62 8.20 -15.27
C GLU A 66 -0.66 7.02 -15.24
N LEU A 67 -1.18 5.80 -15.04
CA LEU A 67 -0.38 4.59 -15.06
C LEU A 67 0.30 4.39 -16.42
N ARG A 68 -0.45 4.57 -17.52
CA ARG A 68 0.11 4.48 -18.87
C ARG A 68 1.20 5.53 -19.11
N GLN A 69 0.99 6.78 -18.70
CA GLN A 69 2.00 7.83 -18.81
C GLN A 69 3.29 7.47 -18.03
N LYS A 70 3.15 6.96 -16.80
CA LYS A 70 4.29 6.48 -16.01
C LYS A 70 5.02 5.32 -16.68
N GLN A 71 4.29 4.34 -17.21
CA GLN A 71 4.87 3.19 -17.92
C GLN A 71 5.63 3.62 -19.17
N LEU A 72 5.06 4.51 -19.98
CA LEU A 72 5.72 5.06 -21.18
C LEU A 72 7.00 5.79 -20.80
N GLY A 73 6.96 6.66 -19.79
CA GLY A 73 8.15 7.36 -19.31
C GLY A 73 9.24 6.40 -18.79
N LEU A 74 8.86 5.34 -18.08
CA LEU A 74 9.81 4.32 -17.62
C LEU A 74 10.43 3.54 -18.80
N GLN A 75 9.63 3.11 -19.77
CA GLN A 75 10.11 2.40 -20.95
C GLN A 75 11.09 3.27 -21.76
N GLN A 76 10.76 4.55 -21.98
CA GLN A 76 11.65 5.49 -22.66
C GLN A 76 12.98 5.65 -21.92
N ARG A 77 12.95 5.81 -20.59
CA ARG A 77 14.18 5.93 -19.78
C ARG A 77 15.04 4.66 -19.86
N ILE A 78 14.42 3.48 -19.88
CA ILE A 78 15.13 2.21 -20.06
C ILE A 78 15.79 2.18 -21.43
N GLN A 79 15.05 2.44 -22.51
CA GLN A 79 15.58 2.45 -23.88
C GLN A 79 16.74 3.43 -24.04
N LEU A 80 16.58 4.66 -23.53
CA LEU A 80 17.63 5.69 -23.56
C LEU A 80 18.85 5.29 -22.73
N LYS A 81 18.66 4.64 -21.57
CA LYS A 81 19.77 4.11 -20.76
C LYS A 81 20.59 3.11 -21.57
N TRP A 82 19.94 2.14 -22.22
CA TRP A 82 20.63 1.13 -23.02
C TRP A 82 21.32 1.73 -24.26
N ALA A 83 20.65 2.67 -24.95
CA ALA A 83 21.24 3.38 -26.07
C ALA A 83 22.48 4.19 -25.65
N ALA A 84 22.43 4.85 -24.49
CA ALA A 84 23.56 5.58 -23.95
C ALA A 84 24.73 4.65 -23.59
N ILE A 85 24.47 3.49 -22.96
CA ILE A 85 25.53 2.49 -22.67
C ILE A 85 26.14 1.96 -23.96
N ALA A 86 25.34 1.70 -24.99
CA ALA A 86 25.83 1.23 -26.29
C ALA A 86 26.66 2.29 -27.04
N ALA A 87 26.40 3.58 -26.81
CA ALA A 87 27.15 4.68 -27.39
C ALA A 87 28.52 4.93 -26.72
N LEU A 88 28.78 4.30 -25.57
CA LEU A 88 30.10 4.39 -24.91
C LEU A 88 31.16 3.62 -25.71
N PRO A 89 32.44 4.05 -25.67
CA PRO A 89 33.54 3.29 -26.24
C PRO A 89 33.62 1.87 -25.68
N GLU A 90 33.98 0.92 -26.54
CA GLU A 90 34.16 -0.48 -26.15
C GLU A 90 35.33 -0.66 -25.17
N GLY A 91 35.19 -1.62 -24.25
CA GLY A 91 36.16 -1.90 -23.19
C GLY A 91 35.68 -1.45 -21.81
N PHE A 92 36.63 -1.08 -20.95
CA PHE A 92 36.43 -0.88 -19.51
C PHE A 92 35.20 -0.02 -19.16
N LEU A 93 34.99 1.09 -19.87
CA LEU A 93 33.92 2.03 -19.54
C LEU A 93 32.52 1.45 -19.73
N ARG A 94 32.31 0.71 -20.82
CA ARG A 94 31.03 0.07 -21.14
C ARG A 94 30.79 -1.15 -20.25
N ASP A 95 31.84 -1.91 -19.96
CA ASP A 95 31.76 -3.11 -19.11
C ASP A 95 31.42 -2.74 -17.66
N GLU A 96 32.08 -1.72 -17.08
CA GLU A 96 31.76 -1.24 -15.73
C GLU A 96 30.36 -0.62 -15.67
N ALA A 97 29.95 0.18 -16.67
CA ALA A 97 28.62 0.78 -16.71
C ALA A 97 27.47 -0.24 -16.84
N SER A 98 27.77 -1.45 -17.33
CA SER A 98 26.79 -2.53 -17.47
C SER A 98 26.57 -3.31 -16.17
N LYS A 99 27.48 -3.20 -15.19
CA LYS A 99 27.35 -3.87 -13.90
C LYS A 99 26.28 -3.20 -13.03
N GLU A 100 25.61 -4.01 -12.22
CA GLU A 100 24.62 -3.52 -11.27
C GLU A 100 25.31 -2.84 -10.06
N ASP A 101 24.85 -1.64 -9.71
CA ASP A 101 25.30 -0.93 -8.52
C ASP A 101 24.57 -1.49 -7.28
N LEU A 102 25.33 -2.13 -6.39
CA LEU A 102 24.83 -2.73 -5.15
C LEU A 102 24.97 -1.79 -3.94
N THR A 103 25.40 -0.55 -4.14
CA THR A 103 25.49 0.42 -3.04
C THR A 103 24.09 0.74 -2.49
N PRO A 104 23.91 0.76 -1.15
CA PRO A 104 22.60 1.04 -0.57
C PRO A 104 22.19 2.48 -0.84
N PHE A 105 20.90 2.70 -1.12
CA PHE A 105 20.38 4.06 -1.30
C PHE A 105 20.56 4.91 -0.03
N PRO A 106 20.95 6.19 -0.16
CA PRO A 106 21.02 7.09 0.98
C PRO A 106 19.62 7.33 1.56
N PRO A 107 19.51 7.62 2.87
CA PRO A 107 18.23 7.92 3.50
C PRO A 107 17.59 9.17 2.87
N ARG A 108 16.37 9.05 2.37
CA ARG A 108 15.59 10.16 1.79
C ARG A 108 14.38 10.47 2.66
N ARG A 109 13.99 11.75 2.72
CA ARG A 109 12.77 12.19 3.40
C ARG A 109 11.55 11.95 2.52
N ILE A 110 10.47 11.44 3.11
CA ILE A 110 9.19 11.29 2.44
C ILE A 110 8.51 12.66 2.39
N PRO A 111 7.90 13.05 1.25
CA PRO A 111 7.14 14.29 1.16
C PRO A 111 6.05 14.34 2.23
N THR A 112 5.99 15.45 2.98
CA THR A 112 4.98 15.71 4.01
C THR A 112 4.06 16.83 3.52
N TRP A 113 2.80 16.84 3.98
CA TRP A 113 1.82 17.87 3.60
C TRP A 113 2.31 19.30 3.91
N THR A 114 2.96 19.47 5.07
CA THR A 114 3.64 20.70 5.47
C THR A 114 5.15 20.52 5.40
N PRO A 115 5.91 21.49 4.84
CA PRO A 115 7.36 21.42 4.86
C PRO A 115 7.88 21.46 6.31
N PRO A 116 9.05 20.86 6.59
CA PRO A 116 9.60 20.84 7.94
C PRO A 116 10.01 22.23 8.39
N ILE A 117 9.68 22.57 9.64
CA ILE A 117 10.09 23.82 10.29
C ILE A 117 11.59 23.75 10.59
N PRO A 118 12.41 24.75 10.19
CA PRO A 118 13.84 24.74 10.46
C PRO A 118 14.10 24.71 11.98
N GLY A 119 15.00 23.83 12.42
CA GLY A 119 15.37 23.68 13.83
C GLY A 119 14.42 22.82 14.67
N PHE A 120 13.24 22.48 14.18
CA PHE A 120 12.31 21.59 14.87
C PHE A 120 12.59 20.12 14.47
N SER A 121 12.84 19.26 15.45
CA SER A 121 12.91 17.81 15.25
C SER A 121 11.90 17.11 16.12
N ASN A 122 11.05 16.28 15.51
CA ASN A 122 10.29 15.29 16.27
C ASN A 122 11.28 14.32 16.93
N ARG A 123 10.88 13.71 18.05
CA ARG A 123 11.73 12.78 18.82
C ARG A 123 12.25 11.62 17.96
N ASP A 124 11.50 11.23 16.94
CA ASP A 124 11.86 10.19 15.97
C ASP A 124 12.86 10.68 14.90
N ASP A 125 12.84 11.96 14.52
CA ASP A 125 13.83 12.55 13.60
C ASP A 125 15.21 12.74 14.26
N ALA A 126 15.22 12.92 15.58
CA ALA A 126 16.44 13.06 16.38
C ALA A 126 17.24 11.74 16.41
N SER A 127 16.57 10.59 16.60
CA SER A 127 17.22 9.28 16.63
C SER A 127 17.82 8.88 15.27
N ALA A 128 17.16 9.24 14.16
CA ALA A 128 17.68 9.03 12.81
C ALA A 128 18.92 9.89 12.51
N ARG A 129 18.95 11.14 12.99
CA ARG A 129 20.14 12.02 12.89
C ARG A 129 21.32 11.51 13.71
N ASP A 130 21.07 11.00 14.92
CA ASP A 130 22.11 10.46 15.79
C ASP A 130 22.68 9.13 15.27
N ALA A 131 21.86 8.30 14.63
CA ALA A 131 22.31 7.07 13.97
C ALA A 131 23.24 7.34 12.78
N ASP A 132 22.96 8.38 11.98
CA ASP A 132 23.81 8.80 10.86
C ASP A 132 25.15 9.37 11.35
N ARG A 133 25.13 10.11 12.47
CA ARG A 133 26.33 10.69 13.08
C ARG A 133 27.29 9.63 13.66
N ARG A 134 26.79 8.44 14.05
CA ARG A 134 27.59 7.32 14.57
C ARG A 134 28.21 6.42 13.49
N ARG A 135 27.79 6.57 12.22
CA ARG A 135 28.31 5.80 11.08
C ARG A 135 29.44 6.50 10.32
N ARG A 136 29.77 7.74 10.70
CA ARG A 136 30.93 8.49 10.20
C ARG A 136 32.07 8.40 11.20
#